data_AF-A0A3M9ZY31-F1
#
_entry.id   AF-A0A3M9ZY31-F1
#
_cell.length_a   1.000
_cell.length_b   1.000
_cell.length_c   1.000
_cell.angle_alpha   90.00
_cell.angle_beta   90.00
_cell.angle_gamma   90.00
#
_symmetry.space_group_name_H-M   'P 1'
#
loop_
_entity.id
_entity.type
_entity.pdbx_description
1 polymer ?
#
loop_
_entity_poly.entity_id
_entity_poly.type
_entity_poly.pdbx_seq_one_letter_code
_entity_poly.pdbx_strand_id
1 'polypeptide(L)'
;MSAERLAGIAAEIQDMKFSYKVKKSKSPDYWKHRADEFARYVSKATEYYTQAYHIMKQKDGHEAGMFLLYTGKFGQITSELLDTMKKIVENPSVMNQGRQQSRWSREIRDHLIRYSNLCLNQEKDMNAKFRKFCQKHL
;
A
#
# COMPACT_ATOMS: atom_id res chain seq x y z
N MET A 1 -23.80 -2.59 5.99
CA MET A 1 -22.73 -1.56 5.84
C MET A 1 -23.04 -0.79 4.57
N SER A 2 -23.21 0.53 4.66
CA SER A 2 -23.70 1.37 3.55
C SER A 2 -22.55 1.88 2.66
N ALA A 3 -22.87 2.16 1.39
CA ALA A 3 -21.95 2.78 0.43
C ALA A 3 -21.41 4.15 0.90
N GLU A 4 -22.15 4.84 1.78
CA GLU A 4 -21.76 6.11 2.39
C GLU A 4 -20.47 5.98 3.22
N ARG A 5 -20.34 4.89 4.00
CA ARG A 5 -19.13 4.67 4.80
C ARG A 5 -17.91 4.42 3.92
N LEU A 6 -18.09 3.70 2.81
CA LEU A 6 -17.03 3.47 1.83
C LEU A 6 -16.60 4.78 1.17
N ALA A 7 -17.54 5.64 0.80
CA ALA A 7 -17.26 6.97 0.23
C ALA A 7 -16.52 7.87 1.23
N GLY A 8 -16.89 7.83 2.52
CA GLY A 8 -16.20 8.55 3.58
C GLY A 8 -14.73 8.14 3.69
N ILE A 9 -14.44 6.83 3.70
CA ILE A 9 -13.04 6.35 3.75
C ILE A 9 -12.29 6.72 2.48
N ALA A 10 -12.93 6.67 1.30
CA ALA A 10 -12.29 7.07 0.06
C ALA A 10 -11.87 8.55 0.09
N ALA A 11 -12.71 9.43 0.65
CA ALA A 11 -12.38 10.84 0.86
C ALA A 11 -11.20 11.01 1.82
N GLU A 12 -11.21 10.29 2.95
CA GLU A 12 -10.08 10.30 3.90
C GLU A 12 -8.77 9.88 3.23
N ILE A 13 -8.77 8.78 2.46
CA ILE A 13 -7.60 8.30 1.72
C ILE A 13 -7.10 9.34 0.73
N GLN A 14 -8.02 10.03 0.03
CA GLN A 14 -7.67 11.08 -0.92
C GLN A 14 -7.00 12.27 -0.23
N ASP A 15 -7.49 12.66 0.95
CA ASP A 15 -6.94 13.77 1.74
C ASP A 15 -5.54 13.48 2.29
N MET A 16 -5.21 12.21 2.51
CA MET A 16 -3.86 11.80 2.92
C MET A 16 -2.79 12.09 1.86
N LYS A 17 -3.17 12.27 0.57
CA LYS A 17 -2.28 12.60 -0.56
C LYS A 17 -1.00 11.73 -0.63
N PHE A 18 -1.10 10.49 -0.18
CA PHE A 18 0.03 9.58 -0.12
C PHE A 18 0.52 9.24 -1.53
N SER A 19 1.85 9.17 -1.71
CA SER A 19 2.45 8.82 -3.00
C SER A 19 3.45 7.70 -2.87
N TYR A 20 3.30 6.61 -3.61
CA TYR A 20 4.29 5.53 -3.71
C TYR A 20 5.64 5.94 -4.34
N LYS A 21 5.79 7.19 -4.78
CA LYS A 21 7.06 7.66 -5.34
C LYS A 21 8.17 7.61 -4.28
N VAL A 22 9.18 6.80 -4.53
CA VAL A 22 10.36 6.69 -3.66
C VAL A 22 11.25 7.93 -3.86
N LYS A 23 11.49 8.68 -2.78
CA LYS A 23 12.52 9.74 -2.76
C LYS A 23 13.82 9.20 -2.19
N LYS A 24 14.95 9.69 -2.72
CA LYS A 24 16.29 9.32 -2.27
C LYS A 24 16.78 10.23 -1.14
N SER A 25 16.06 10.23 -0.02
CA SER A 25 16.46 11.00 1.17
C SER A 25 17.47 10.22 2.02
N LYS A 26 18.41 10.93 2.64
CA LYS A 26 19.35 10.37 3.63
C LYS A 26 18.93 10.67 5.08
N SER A 27 17.86 11.44 5.27
CA SER A 27 17.42 11.86 6.60
C SER A 27 16.66 10.72 7.30
N PRO A 28 17.09 10.30 8.51
CA PRO A 28 16.33 9.35 9.31
C PRO A 28 14.91 9.87 9.62
N ASP A 29 14.77 11.15 9.96
CA ASP A 29 13.46 11.76 10.26
C ASP A 29 12.51 11.69 9.07
N TYR A 30 13.03 11.90 7.86
CA TYR A 30 12.24 11.71 6.64
C TYR A 30 11.71 10.27 6.54
N TRP A 31 12.56 9.26 6.78
CA TRP A 31 12.16 7.87 6.66
C TRP A 31 11.21 7.43 7.77
N LYS A 32 11.38 7.97 8.97
CA LYS A 32 10.46 7.74 10.08
C LYS A 32 9.08 8.30 9.75
N HIS A 33 9.02 9.57 9.36
CA HIS A 33 7.79 10.21 8.92
C HIS A 33 7.15 9.44 7.76
N ARG A 34 7.95 9.01 6.79
CA ARG A 34 7.48 8.25 5.62
C ARG A 34 6.87 6.90 6.00
N ALA A 35 7.49 6.18 6.92
CA ALA A 35 6.98 4.91 7.43
C ALA A 35 5.67 5.11 8.20
N ASP A 36 5.58 6.17 9.02
CA ASP A 36 4.38 6.51 9.77
C ASP A 36 3.21 6.91 8.84
N GLU A 37 3.47 7.75 7.84
CA GLU A 37 2.48 8.10 6.80
C GLU A 37 1.99 6.85 6.07
N PHE A 38 2.92 5.97 5.67
CA PHE A 38 2.58 4.74 4.98
C PHE A 38 1.75 3.79 5.85
N ALA A 39 2.10 3.63 7.13
CA ALA A 39 1.34 2.79 8.04
C ALA A 39 -0.11 3.31 8.23
N ARG A 40 -0.29 4.62 8.40
CA ARG A 40 -1.63 5.23 8.46
C ARG A 40 -2.40 5.01 7.17
N TYR A 41 -1.75 5.20 6.02
CA TYR A 41 -2.37 5.03 4.71
C TYR A 41 -2.83 3.58 4.51
N VAL A 42 -1.97 2.60 4.80
CA VAL A 42 -2.28 1.17 4.69
C VAL A 42 -3.41 0.78 5.62
N SER A 43 -3.46 1.34 6.83
CA SER A 43 -4.57 1.08 7.76
C SER A 43 -5.90 1.53 7.17
N LYS A 44 -5.96 2.73 6.58
CA LYS A 44 -7.17 3.25 5.92
C LYS A 44 -7.51 2.51 4.62
N ALA A 45 -6.53 2.20 3.80
CA ALA A 45 -6.72 1.39 2.59
C ALA A 45 -7.25 -0.01 2.93
N THR A 46 -6.74 -0.63 4.00
CA THR A 46 -7.24 -1.92 4.49
C THR A 46 -8.70 -1.80 4.93
N GLU A 47 -9.05 -0.75 5.68
CA GLU A 47 -10.44 -0.50 6.06
C GLU A 47 -11.33 -0.39 4.80
N TYR A 48 -10.94 0.44 3.82
CA TYR A 48 -11.65 0.60 2.56
C TYR A 48 -11.88 -0.73 1.84
N TYR A 49 -10.83 -1.54 1.68
CA TYR A 49 -10.92 -2.80 0.95
C TYR A 49 -11.70 -3.87 1.71
N THR A 50 -11.70 -3.85 3.04
CA THR A 50 -12.59 -4.69 3.85
C THR A 50 -14.05 -4.31 3.63
N GLN A 51 -14.38 -3.01 3.54
CA GLN A 51 -15.75 -2.59 3.24
C GLN A 51 -16.18 -2.96 1.81
N ALA A 52 -15.29 -2.76 0.83
CA ALA A 52 -15.50 -3.17 -0.54
C ALA A 52 -15.80 -4.68 -0.62
N TYR A 53 -15.02 -5.51 0.07
CA TYR A 53 -15.26 -6.95 0.18
C TYR A 53 -16.66 -7.26 0.74
N HIS A 54 -17.09 -6.59 1.81
CA HIS A 54 -18.40 -6.82 2.40
C HIS A 54 -19.56 -6.47 1.45
N ILE A 55 -19.43 -5.37 0.69
CA ILE A 55 -20.39 -5.00 -0.34
C ILE A 55 -20.43 -6.06 -1.44
N MET A 56 -19.27 -6.51 -1.91
CA MET A 56 -19.19 -7.57 -2.92
C MET A 56 -19.84 -8.86 -2.44
N LYS A 57 -19.54 -9.28 -1.22
CA LYS A 57 -20.02 -10.53 -0.62
C LYS A 57 -21.54 -10.61 -0.55
N GLN A 58 -22.22 -9.47 -0.39
CA GLN A 58 -23.69 -9.41 -0.37
C GLN A 58 -24.34 -9.69 -1.72
N LYS A 59 -23.59 -9.55 -2.82
CA LYS A 59 -24.10 -9.67 -4.20
C LYS A 59 -23.54 -10.90 -4.91
N ASP A 60 -22.25 -11.19 -4.74
CA ASP A 60 -21.58 -12.34 -5.33
C ASP A 60 -20.45 -12.85 -4.40
N GLY A 61 -20.65 -14.04 -3.84
CA GLY A 61 -19.68 -14.64 -2.92
C GLY A 61 -18.38 -15.11 -3.60
N HIS A 62 -18.43 -15.47 -4.87
CA HIS A 62 -17.26 -15.95 -5.61
C HIS A 62 -16.33 -14.79 -5.96
N GLU A 63 -16.87 -13.72 -6.56
CA GLU A 63 -16.08 -12.52 -6.85
C GLU A 63 -15.55 -11.85 -5.58
N ALA A 64 -16.33 -11.87 -4.48
CA ALA A 64 -15.86 -11.40 -3.17
C ALA A 64 -14.72 -12.27 -2.63
N GLY A 65 -14.80 -13.59 -2.77
CA GLY A 65 -13.74 -14.51 -2.39
C GLY A 65 -12.44 -14.24 -3.15
N MET A 66 -12.53 -14.02 -4.47
CA MET A 66 -11.38 -13.60 -5.28
C MET A 66 -10.83 -12.27 -4.78
N PHE A 67 -11.69 -11.27 -4.53
CA PHE A 67 -11.26 -9.96 -4.03
C PHE A 67 -10.52 -10.05 -2.68
N LEU A 68 -10.97 -10.90 -1.77
CA LEU A 68 -10.30 -11.16 -0.49
C LEU A 68 -8.86 -11.69 -0.67
N LEU A 69 -8.59 -12.50 -1.69
CA LEU A 69 -7.22 -12.93 -2.01
C LEU A 69 -6.34 -11.74 -2.44
N TYR A 70 -6.91 -10.78 -3.18
CA TYR A 70 -6.18 -9.55 -3.53
C TYR A 70 -5.90 -8.68 -2.30
N THR A 71 -6.84 -8.56 -1.35
CA THR A 71 -6.59 -7.83 -0.10
C THR A 71 -5.52 -8.51 0.75
N GLY A 72 -5.51 -9.85 0.79
CA GLY A 72 -4.47 -10.62 1.49
C GLY A 72 -3.08 -10.38 0.90
N LYS A 73 -2.96 -10.43 -0.43
CA LYS A 73 -1.71 -10.09 -1.14
C LYS A 73 -1.29 -8.65 -0.88
N PHE A 74 -2.23 -7.70 -0.85
CA PHE A 74 -1.95 -6.31 -0.51
C PHE A 74 -1.35 -6.17 0.89
N GLY A 75 -1.95 -6.82 1.90
CA GLY A 75 -1.39 -6.87 3.26
C GLY A 75 0.06 -7.35 3.27
N GLN A 76 0.36 -8.47 2.61
CA GLN A 76 1.72 -9.01 2.53
C GLN A 76 2.73 -8.01 1.94
N ILE A 77 2.44 -7.45 0.77
CA ILE A 77 3.38 -6.52 0.11
C ILE A 77 3.50 -5.18 0.85
N THR A 78 2.46 -4.74 1.56
CA THR A 78 2.53 -3.53 2.40
C THR A 78 3.40 -3.75 3.63
N SER A 79 3.33 -4.91 4.27
CA SER A 79 4.21 -5.27 5.39
C SER A 79 5.68 -5.28 4.96
N GLU A 80 5.98 -5.90 3.82
CA GLU A 80 7.35 -5.92 3.26
C GLU A 80 7.89 -4.51 2.97
N LEU A 81 7.05 -3.62 2.43
CA LEU A 81 7.44 -2.24 2.18
C LEU A 81 7.70 -1.49 3.49
N LEU A 82 6.83 -1.66 4.49
CA LEU A 82 6.96 -1.01 5.79
C LEU A 82 8.22 -1.48 6.52
N ASP A 83 8.51 -2.77 6.50
CA ASP A 83 9.72 -3.34 7.10
C ASP A 83 10.99 -2.87 6.37
N THR A 84 10.91 -2.73 5.05
CA THR A 84 12.00 -2.11 4.27
C THR A 84 12.23 -0.66 4.69
N MET A 85 11.17 0.13 4.91
CA MET A 85 11.29 1.51 5.40
C MET A 85 11.88 1.56 6.81
N LYS A 86 11.48 0.67 7.73
CA LYS A 86 12.03 0.59 9.09
C LYS A 86 13.54 0.28 9.09
N LYS A 87 13.99 -0.66 8.25
CA LYS A 87 15.43 -0.94 8.07
C LYS A 87 16.22 0.30 7.61
N ILE A 88 15.59 1.17 6.81
CA ILE A 88 16.21 2.44 6.39
C ILE A 88 16.19 3.47 7.52
N VAL A 89 15.16 3.50 8.37
CA VAL A 89 15.15 4.34 9.59
C VAL A 89 16.29 3.96 10.52
N GLU A 90 16.51 2.66 10.74
CA GLU A 90 17.59 2.14 11.58
C GLU A 90 18.98 2.41 10.99
N ASN A 91 19.10 2.35 9.66
CA ASN A 91 20.36 2.64 8.97
C ASN A 91 20.16 3.51 7.70
N PRO A 92 20.03 4.84 7.85
CA PRO A 92 19.78 5.75 6.74
C PRO A 92 20.92 5.81 5.72
N SER A 93 22.12 5.39 6.12
CA SER A 93 23.30 5.35 5.24
C SER A 93 23.10 4.43 4.02
N VAL A 94 22.13 3.49 4.09
CA VAL A 94 21.68 2.66 2.96
C VAL A 94 21.28 3.50 1.75
N MET A 95 20.79 4.72 1.97
CA MET A 95 20.38 5.63 0.90
C MET A 95 21.53 6.39 0.25
N ASN A 96 22.78 6.25 0.73
CA ASN A 96 23.96 6.83 0.09
C ASN A 96 24.26 6.20 -1.28
N GLN A 97 24.79 6.98 -2.22
CA GLN A 97 25.16 6.55 -3.59
C GLN A 97 26.68 6.53 -3.81
N GLY A 98 27.48 6.32 -2.76
CA GLY A 98 28.94 6.27 -2.87
C GLY A 98 29.44 5.07 -3.68
N ARG A 99 30.63 5.19 -4.27
CA ARG A 99 31.28 4.15 -5.11
C ARG A 99 31.49 2.81 -4.38
N GLN A 100 31.56 2.82 -3.05
CA GLN A 100 31.60 1.62 -2.23
C GLN A 100 30.31 1.45 -1.43
N GLN A 101 29.28 0.95 -2.10
CA GLN A 101 28.05 0.57 -1.42
C GLN A 101 27.98 -0.93 -1.23
N SER A 102 27.72 -1.35 0.01
CA SER A 102 27.55 -2.75 0.35
C SER A 102 26.43 -3.36 -0.50
N ARG A 103 26.56 -4.67 -0.78
CA ARG A 103 25.53 -5.43 -1.47
C ARG A 103 24.18 -5.33 -0.73
N TRP A 104 24.23 -5.42 0.59
CA TRP A 104 23.07 -5.28 1.45
C TRP A 104 22.33 -3.94 1.25
N SER A 105 23.04 -2.81 1.20
CA SER A 105 22.39 -1.51 0.99
C SER A 105 21.78 -1.36 -0.41
N ARG A 106 22.32 -2.06 -1.43
CA ARG A 106 21.67 -2.12 -2.76
C ARG A 106 20.37 -2.91 -2.70
N GLU A 107 20.39 -4.09 -2.08
CA GLU A 107 19.23 -4.96 -1.94
C GLU A 107 18.07 -4.25 -1.21
N ILE A 108 18.34 -3.50 -0.14
CA ILE A 108 17.30 -2.73 0.57
C ILE A 108 16.64 -1.68 -0.33
N ARG A 109 17.41 -0.97 -1.17
CA ARG A 109 16.85 0.03 -2.09
C ARG A 109 16.05 -0.61 -3.22
N ASP A 110 16.53 -1.73 -3.75
CA ASP A 110 15.83 -2.47 -4.78
C ASP A 110 14.51 -3.05 -4.23
N HIS A 111 14.54 -3.57 -2.99
CA HIS A 111 13.33 -3.95 -2.27
C HIS A 111 12.36 -2.78 -2.10
N LEU A 112 12.85 -1.62 -1.67
CA LEU A 112 12.02 -0.43 -1.49
C LEU A 112 11.30 -0.04 -2.78
N ILE A 113 12.02 0.02 -3.90
CA ILE A 113 11.46 0.37 -5.21
C ILE A 113 10.48 -0.72 -5.67
N ARG A 114 10.88 -1.99 -5.56
CA ARG A 114 10.08 -3.15 -5.97
C ARG A 114 8.76 -3.18 -5.22
N TYR A 115 8.79 -3.17 -3.90
CA TYR A 115 7.57 -3.26 -3.09
C TYR A 115 6.70 -2.02 -3.20
N SER A 116 7.28 -0.83 -3.40
CA SER A 116 6.49 0.37 -3.70
C SER A 116 5.71 0.25 -5.01
N ASN A 117 6.36 -0.25 -6.07
CA ASN A 117 5.70 -0.50 -7.35
C ASN A 117 4.65 -1.62 -7.26
N LEU A 118 4.94 -2.69 -6.52
CA LEU A 118 3.99 -3.78 -6.29
C LEU A 118 2.75 -3.28 -5.54
N CYS A 119 2.91 -2.46 -4.51
CA CYS A 119 1.78 -1.88 -3.78
C CYS A 119 0.91 -1.03 -4.71
N LEU A 120 1.52 -0.09 -5.46
CA LEU A 120 0.80 0.76 -6.41
C LEU A 120 0.01 -0.06 -7.44
N ASN A 121 0.62 -1.08 -8.02
CA ASN A 121 -0.03 -1.92 -9.03
C ASN A 121 -1.15 -2.77 -8.43
N GLN A 122 -0.94 -3.33 -7.24
CA GLN A 122 -1.95 -4.11 -6.54
C GLN A 122 -3.18 -3.26 -6.21
N GLU A 123 -3.01 -2.03 -5.74
CA GLU A 123 -4.14 -1.12 -5.49
C GLU A 123 -4.88 -0.74 -6.78
N LYS A 124 -4.15 -0.44 -7.86
CA LYS A 124 -4.79 -0.20 -9.17
C LYS A 124 -5.65 -1.38 -9.60
N ASP A 125 -5.12 -2.59 -9.47
CA ASP A 125 -5.82 -3.82 -9.81
C ASP A 125 -7.07 -4.03 -8.95
N MET A 126 -6.95 -3.79 -7.64
CA MET A 126 -8.07 -3.91 -6.70
C MET A 126 -9.14 -2.86 -6.99
N ASN A 127 -8.76 -1.60 -7.19
CA ASN A 127 -9.69 -0.53 -7.53
C ASN A 127 -10.40 -0.79 -8.86
N ALA A 128 -9.68 -1.29 -9.87
CA ALA A 128 -10.27 -1.67 -11.15
C ALA A 128 -11.27 -2.83 -11.01
N LYS A 129 -10.93 -3.86 -10.23
CA LYS A 129 -11.84 -4.99 -9.96
C LYS A 129 -13.10 -4.54 -9.24
N PHE A 130 -12.96 -3.76 -8.17
CA PHE A 130 -14.11 -3.27 -7.43
C PHE A 130 -14.99 -2.37 -8.30
N ARG A 131 -14.42 -1.48 -9.12
CA ARG A 131 -15.21 -0.66 -10.05
C ARG A 131 -15.99 -1.51 -11.06
N LYS A 132 -15.34 -2.51 -11.66
CA LYS A 132 -15.98 -3.43 -12.61
C LYS A 132 -17.11 -4.20 -11.94
N PHE A 133 -16.89 -4.63 -10.69
CA PHE A 133 -17.92 -5.30 -9.89
C PHE A 133 -19.14 -4.39 -9.69
N CYS A 134 -18.92 -3.15 -9.24
CA CYS A 134 -19.99 -2.18 -9.06
C CYS A 134 -20.76 -2.00 -10.36
N GLN A 135 -20.10 -1.75 -11.49
CA GLN A 135 -20.76 -1.58 -12.79
C GLN A 135 -21.62 -2.78 -13.23
N LYS A 136 -21.28 -3.99 -12.79
CA LYS A 136 -22.00 -5.23 -13.13
C LYS A 136 -23.20 -5.49 -12.21
N HIS A 137 -23.12 -5.07 -10.95
CA HIS A 137 -24.05 -5.50 -9.89
C HIS A 137 -24.79 -4.37 -9.16
N LEU A 138 -24.42 -3.11 -9.40
CA LEU A 138 -24.97 -1.88 -8.78
C LEU A 138 -25.28 -0.84 -9.85
#